data_AF-A0A645FP83-F1
#
_entry.id   AF-A0A645FP83-F1
#
_cell.length_a   1.000
_cell.length_b   1.000
_cell.length_c   1.000
_cell.angle_alpha   90.00
_cell.angle_beta   90.00
_cell.angle_gamma   90.00
#
_symmetry.space_group_name_H-M   'P 1'
#
loop_
_entity.id
_entity.type
_entity.pdbx_description
1 polymer ?
#
loop_
_entity_poly.entity_id
_entity_poly.type
_entity_poly.pdbx_seq_one_letter_code
_entity_poly.pdbx_strand_id
1 'polypeptide(L)'
;MSGIHPGFSCDYLVSTLLSVADRVDSVRAIEICDYSMAPNEFEMKTGRGFGMPKDFVAACENPAFMQATWGPCVDLIAESLGYPVESYKTSYEKALTDHDLPVGYGVIPAGTVGAVRLSITGVINGKDAITVGAVNRMGADVAPEWEFAPGMVYRITVTGAPNLNCDLSANDQAWGYSMVCMRALNAIPQVVKAKPGLLTALDLYTTTTTEAFG
;
A
#
# COMPACT_ATOMS: atom_id res chain seq x y z
N MET A 1 -2.95 -5.16 -12.11
CA MET A 1 -2.22 -5.78 -10.99
C MET A 1 -3.23 -6.47 -10.07
N SER A 2 -2.89 -7.61 -9.46
CA SER A 2 -3.77 -8.33 -8.52
C SER A 2 -3.09 -8.42 -7.15
N GLY A 3 -3.64 -7.74 -6.15
CA GLY A 3 -3.12 -7.66 -4.79
C GLY A 3 -3.97 -6.72 -3.94
N ILE A 4 -3.55 -6.46 -2.70
CA ILE A 4 -4.25 -5.54 -1.81
C ILE A 4 -3.63 -4.14 -1.79
N HIS A 5 -2.31 -4.04 -1.72
CA HIS A 5 -1.55 -2.78 -1.63
C HIS A 5 -0.12 -3.01 -2.12
N PRO A 6 0.11 -3.14 -3.44
CA PRO A 6 -0.72 -2.66 -4.55
C PRO A 6 -1.79 -3.64 -5.09
N GLY A 7 -2.85 -3.12 -5.74
CA GLY A 7 -3.85 -3.89 -6.52
C GLY A 7 -5.33 -3.74 -6.11
N PHE A 8 -5.62 -3.10 -4.97
CA PHE A 8 -6.99 -2.76 -4.59
C PHE A 8 -7.06 -1.49 -3.75
N SER A 9 -6.50 -1.49 -2.54
CA SER A 9 -6.66 -0.42 -1.55
C SER A 9 -6.04 0.91 -1.95
N CYS A 10 -4.98 0.90 -2.77
CA CYS A 10 -4.27 2.09 -3.23
C CYS A 10 -4.40 2.36 -4.73
N ASP A 11 -5.37 1.74 -5.40
CA ASP A 11 -5.65 2.00 -6.81
C ASP A 11 -7.16 1.87 -7.12
N TYR A 12 -7.70 0.66 -7.13
CA TYR A 12 -9.07 0.38 -7.53
C TYR A 12 -10.10 0.95 -6.55
N LEU A 13 -9.92 0.74 -5.25
CA LEU A 13 -10.78 1.28 -4.21
C LEU A 13 -10.73 2.81 -4.21
N VAL A 14 -9.54 3.39 -4.37
CA VAL A 14 -9.37 4.84 -4.52
C VAL A 14 -10.21 5.33 -5.70
N SER A 15 -9.99 4.78 -6.89
CA SER A 15 -10.70 5.18 -8.12
C SER A 15 -12.23 5.03 -7.96
N THR A 16 -12.68 3.99 -7.26
CA THR A 16 -14.10 3.79 -6.94
C THR A 16 -14.63 4.89 -6.02
N LEU A 17 -13.90 5.26 -4.96
CA LEU A 17 -14.29 6.34 -4.04
C LEU A 17 -14.34 7.71 -4.75
N LEU A 18 -13.48 7.96 -5.74
CA LEU A 18 -13.50 9.22 -6.47
C LEU A 18 -14.77 9.43 -7.31
N SER A 19 -15.55 8.37 -7.58
CA SER A 19 -16.82 8.47 -8.32
C SER A 19 -17.90 9.32 -7.64
N VAL A 20 -17.75 9.59 -6.33
CA VAL A 20 -18.67 10.43 -5.56
C VAL A 20 -18.10 11.83 -5.26
N ALA A 21 -16.94 12.17 -5.82
CA ALA A 21 -16.33 13.49 -5.68
C ALA A 21 -16.70 14.40 -6.85
N ASP A 22 -17.06 15.66 -6.54
CA ASP A 22 -17.20 16.74 -7.51
C ASP A 22 -15.83 17.29 -7.94
N ARG A 23 -14.90 17.39 -6.98
CA ARG A 23 -13.51 17.83 -7.23
C ARG A 23 -12.51 17.03 -6.42
N VAL A 24 -11.35 16.74 -7.00
CA VAL A 24 -10.21 16.10 -6.33
C VAL A 24 -9.00 17.03 -6.42
N ASP A 25 -8.49 17.46 -5.26
CA ASP A 25 -7.32 18.32 -5.14
C ASP A 25 -6.06 17.48 -4.82
N SER A 26 -6.18 16.45 -3.99
CA SER A 26 -5.13 15.45 -3.76
C SER A 26 -5.67 14.13 -3.18
N VAL A 27 -4.91 13.07 -3.37
CA VAL A 27 -5.19 11.71 -2.85
C VAL A 27 -4.00 11.21 -2.06
N ARG A 28 -4.26 10.62 -0.89
CA ARG A 28 -3.28 9.85 -0.12
C ARG A 28 -3.88 8.49 0.23
N ALA A 29 -3.24 7.42 -0.20
CA ALA A 29 -3.63 6.05 0.12
C ALA A 29 -2.45 5.33 0.76
N ILE A 30 -2.55 4.99 2.04
CA ILE A 30 -1.47 4.34 2.76
C ILE A 30 -1.91 3.07 3.49
N GLU A 31 -1.00 2.12 3.60
CA GLU A 31 -1.10 1.01 4.54
C GLU A 31 -0.51 1.41 5.90
N ILE A 32 -1.24 1.14 6.98
CA ILE A 32 -0.75 1.24 8.36
C ILE A 32 -0.83 -0.16 8.94
N CYS A 33 0.33 -0.79 9.19
CA CYS A 33 0.37 -2.20 9.57
C CYS A 33 1.51 -2.53 10.54
N ASP A 34 1.22 -3.48 11.41
CA ASP A 34 2.21 -4.20 12.22
C ASP A 34 2.55 -5.53 11.51
N TYR A 35 3.82 -5.69 11.15
CA TYR A 35 4.40 -6.85 10.48
C TYR A 35 5.19 -7.75 11.42
N SER A 36 5.07 -7.58 12.74
CA SER A 36 5.74 -8.44 13.73
C SER A 36 5.49 -9.92 13.49
N MET A 37 4.34 -10.31 12.95
CA MET A 37 3.99 -11.71 12.66
C MET A 37 4.37 -12.18 11.24
N ALA A 38 4.94 -11.31 10.39
CA ALA A 38 5.32 -11.67 9.03
C ALA A 38 6.47 -12.69 9.03
N PRO A 39 6.34 -13.85 8.35
CA PRO A 39 7.34 -14.91 8.42
C PRO A 39 8.47 -14.78 7.38
N ASN A 40 8.33 -13.87 6.39
CA ASN A 40 9.25 -13.78 5.27
C ASN A 40 10.49 -12.92 5.61
N GLU A 41 11.53 -13.53 6.17
CA GLU A 41 12.78 -12.85 6.55
C GLU A 41 13.39 -12.04 5.40
N PHE A 42 13.43 -12.60 4.19
CA PHE A 42 14.07 -11.96 3.05
C PHE A 42 13.35 -10.68 2.65
N GLU A 43 12.02 -10.69 2.62
CA GLU A 43 11.23 -9.49 2.34
C GLU A 43 11.40 -8.44 3.45
N MET A 44 11.35 -8.87 4.71
CA MET A 44 11.45 -7.96 5.85
C MET A 44 12.83 -7.29 5.93
N LYS A 45 13.92 -8.05 5.75
CA LYS A 45 15.30 -7.54 5.78
C LYS A 45 15.70 -6.85 4.49
N THR A 46 15.72 -7.57 3.36
CA THR A 46 16.26 -7.05 2.10
C THR A 46 15.30 -6.06 1.45
N GLY A 47 14.00 -6.36 1.51
CA GLY A 47 12.96 -5.49 0.92
C GLY A 47 12.76 -4.22 1.74
N ARG A 48 12.60 -4.38 3.06
CA ARG A 48 12.15 -3.31 3.97
C ARG A 48 13.16 -2.90 5.03
N GLY A 49 14.33 -3.51 5.14
CA GLY A 49 15.37 -3.10 6.08
C GLY A 49 15.13 -3.48 7.54
N PHE A 50 14.08 -4.20 7.90
CA PHE A 50 13.77 -4.56 9.29
C PHE A 50 14.83 -5.47 9.89
N GLY A 51 15.31 -5.14 11.10
CA GLY A 51 16.42 -5.85 11.74
C GLY A 51 17.79 -5.54 11.15
N MET A 52 17.89 -4.64 10.19
CA MET A 52 19.16 -4.20 9.61
C MET A 52 19.67 -2.94 10.31
N PRO A 53 20.99 -2.67 10.28
CA PRO A 53 21.56 -1.38 10.69
C PRO A 53 20.95 -0.20 9.90
N LYS A 54 20.98 1.00 10.48
CA LYS A 54 20.37 2.21 9.87
C LYS A 54 20.92 2.53 8.47
N ASP A 55 22.20 2.26 8.24
CA ASP A 55 22.94 2.52 7.00
C ASP A 55 22.75 1.41 5.95
N PHE A 56 22.09 0.30 6.28
CA PHE A 56 21.70 -0.70 5.30
C PHE A 56 20.68 -0.12 4.31
N VAL A 57 20.94 -0.27 3.01
CA VAL A 57 20.06 0.22 1.95
C VAL A 57 19.09 -0.88 1.53
N ALA A 58 17.81 -0.71 1.88
CA ALA A 58 16.75 -1.66 1.54
C ALA A 58 16.27 -1.46 0.08
N ALA A 59 15.63 -2.47 -0.51
CA ALA A 59 15.10 -2.35 -1.88
C ALA A 59 14.10 -1.19 -2.02
N CYS A 60 13.22 -0.99 -1.03
CA CYS A 60 12.26 0.11 -1.01
C CYS A 60 12.89 1.51 -0.84
N GLU A 61 14.18 1.61 -0.50
CA GLU A 61 14.89 2.90 -0.48
C GLU A 61 15.31 3.34 -1.89
N ASN A 62 15.34 2.41 -2.86
CA ASN A 62 15.65 2.70 -4.24
C ASN A 62 14.43 3.31 -4.98
N PRO A 63 14.51 4.56 -5.48
CA PRO A 63 13.40 5.19 -6.18
C PRO A 63 12.93 4.43 -7.43
N ALA A 64 13.85 3.79 -8.16
CA ALA A 64 13.50 3.02 -9.36
C ALA A 64 12.71 1.75 -9.01
N PHE A 65 13.04 1.12 -7.88
CA PHE A 65 12.27 -0.01 -7.35
C PHE A 65 10.87 0.45 -6.92
N MET A 66 10.80 1.54 -6.15
CA MET A 66 9.53 2.14 -5.73
C MET A 66 8.63 2.50 -6.92
N GLN A 67 9.19 3.10 -7.97
CA GLN A 67 8.45 3.43 -9.18
C GLN A 67 8.00 2.18 -9.93
N ALA A 68 8.83 1.15 -10.04
CA ALA A 68 8.45 -0.10 -10.71
C ALA A 68 7.33 -0.85 -9.96
N THR A 69 7.28 -0.77 -8.63
CA THR A 69 6.34 -1.54 -7.80
C THR A 69 5.07 -0.78 -7.43
N TRP A 70 5.17 0.50 -7.02
CA TRP A 70 4.02 1.32 -6.60
C TRP A 70 3.66 2.44 -7.59
N GLY A 71 4.53 2.79 -8.54
CA GLY A 71 4.22 3.74 -9.63
C GLY A 71 2.94 3.38 -10.39
N PRO A 72 2.72 2.11 -10.77
CA PRO A 72 1.49 1.70 -11.46
C PRO A 72 0.19 2.01 -10.70
N CYS A 73 0.21 2.10 -9.36
CA CYS A 73 -0.97 2.51 -8.59
C CYS A 73 -1.26 4.00 -8.77
N VAL A 74 -0.22 4.82 -8.73
CA VAL A 74 -0.29 6.26 -8.97
C VAL A 74 -0.78 6.52 -10.40
N ASP A 75 -0.20 5.83 -11.38
CA ASP A 75 -0.60 5.91 -12.79
C ASP A 75 -2.08 5.53 -12.96
N LEU A 76 -2.55 4.44 -12.35
CA LEU A 76 -3.93 3.99 -12.48
C LEU A 76 -4.93 4.99 -11.89
N ILE A 77 -4.62 5.58 -10.73
CA ILE A 77 -5.46 6.64 -10.14
C ILE A 77 -5.48 7.86 -11.08
N ALA A 78 -4.32 8.29 -11.58
CA ALA A 78 -4.20 9.44 -12.48
C ALA A 78 -4.96 9.20 -13.79
N GLU A 79 -4.83 8.00 -14.38
CA GLU A 79 -5.53 7.55 -15.58
C GLU A 79 -7.05 7.59 -15.38
N SER A 80 -7.56 7.13 -14.23
CA SER A 80 -9.00 7.18 -13.92
C SER A 80 -9.56 8.61 -13.84
N LEU A 81 -8.70 9.59 -13.56
CA LEU A 81 -9.03 11.02 -13.55
C LEU A 81 -8.72 11.72 -14.89
N GLY A 82 -8.14 11.02 -15.86
CA GLY A 82 -7.76 11.58 -17.16
C GLY A 82 -6.53 12.48 -17.13
N TYR A 83 -5.63 12.33 -16.16
CA TYR A 83 -4.40 13.11 -16.06
C TYR A 83 -3.15 12.23 -16.19
N PRO A 84 -2.12 12.67 -16.93
CA PRO A 84 -0.83 12.01 -16.94
C PRO A 84 0.01 12.39 -15.70
N VAL A 85 0.82 11.46 -15.21
CA VAL A 85 1.84 11.73 -14.19
C VAL A 85 3.07 12.35 -14.87
N GLU A 86 3.53 13.51 -14.37
CA GLU A 86 4.68 14.24 -14.93
C GLU A 86 6.01 13.71 -14.38
N SER A 87 6.03 13.39 -13.09
CA SER A 87 7.22 12.90 -12.39
C SER A 87 6.85 12.22 -11.08
N TYR A 88 7.83 11.54 -10.49
CA TYR A 88 7.69 10.80 -9.24
C TYR A 88 8.63 11.34 -8.17
N LYS A 89 8.14 11.41 -6.93
CA LYS A 89 8.95 11.64 -5.73
C LYS A 89 8.81 10.44 -4.81
N THR A 90 9.90 10.00 -4.20
CA THR A 90 9.87 8.89 -3.24
C THR A 90 10.45 9.33 -1.91
N SER A 91 9.89 8.83 -0.81
CA SER A 91 10.46 8.98 0.53
C SER A 91 10.59 7.63 1.20
N TYR A 92 11.61 7.50 2.04
CA TYR A 92 11.88 6.30 2.82
C TYR A 92 12.56 6.71 4.13
N GLU A 93 11.92 6.42 5.25
CA GLU A 93 12.36 6.80 6.60
C GLU A 93 12.40 5.56 7.50
N LYS A 94 13.43 5.49 8.35
CA LYS A 94 13.69 4.38 9.27
C LYS A 94 13.61 4.87 10.71
N ALA A 95 12.98 4.11 11.59
CA ALA A 95 13.11 4.26 13.03
C ALA A 95 13.70 2.98 13.63
N LEU A 96 14.56 3.18 14.64
CA LEU A 96 15.22 2.08 15.34
C LEU A 96 14.39 1.67 16.56
N THR A 97 14.44 0.39 16.91
CA THR A 97 13.92 -0.10 18.19
C THR A 97 14.97 0.07 19.29
N ASP A 98 14.56 0.32 20.52
CA ASP A 98 15.43 0.43 21.70
C ASP A 98 15.55 -0.87 22.51
N HIS A 99 14.77 -1.89 22.15
CA HIS A 99 14.78 -3.22 22.74
C HIS A 99 14.61 -4.31 21.68
N ASP A 100 14.89 -5.56 22.05
CA ASP A 100 14.75 -6.71 21.18
C ASP A 100 13.28 -6.99 20.89
N LEU A 101 12.91 -7.12 19.61
CA LEU A 101 11.56 -7.43 19.18
C LEU A 101 11.47 -8.90 18.75
N PRO A 102 10.67 -9.74 19.42
CA PRO A 102 10.33 -11.08 18.92
C PRO A 102 9.38 -10.94 17.71
N VAL A 103 9.77 -11.50 16.57
CA VAL A 103 9.04 -11.40 15.30
C VAL A 103 8.90 -12.77 14.63
N GLY A 104 8.03 -12.87 13.62
CA GLY A 104 7.67 -14.10 12.94
C GLY A 104 8.85 -14.81 12.25
N TYR A 105 9.94 -14.08 11.96
CA TYR A 105 11.17 -14.63 11.39
C TYR A 105 12.36 -14.70 12.37
N GLY A 106 12.15 -14.45 13.66
CA GLY A 106 13.20 -14.53 14.68
C GLY A 106 13.17 -13.34 15.65
N VAL A 107 14.32 -12.69 15.83
CA VAL A 107 14.46 -11.53 16.72
C VAL A 107 15.10 -10.39 15.94
N ILE A 108 14.50 -9.20 16.06
CA ILE A 108 15.11 -7.93 15.65
C ILE A 108 15.84 -7.36 16.86
N PRO A 109 17.18 -7.20 16.83
CA PRO A 109 17.91 -6.67 17.98
C PRO A 109 17.65 -5.18 18.22
N ALA A 110 17.77 -4.75 19.48
CA ALA A 110 17.86 -3.35 19.85
C ALA A 110 18.90 -2.58 19.01
N GLY A 111 18.60 -1.33 18.65
CA GLY A 111 19.46 -0.48 17.83
C GLY A 111 19.39 -0.74 16.32
N THR A 112 18.55 -1.66 15.86
CA THR A 112 18.29 -1.92 14.43
C THR A 112 16.92 -1.38 14.01
N VAL A 113 16.65 -1.35 12.70
CA VAL A 113 15.40 -0.81 12.15
C VAL A 113 14.20 -1.63 12.61
N GLY A 114 13.28 -1.00 13.33
CA GLY A 114 12.03 -1.60 13.83
C GLY A 114 10.77 -1.00 13.20
N ALA A 115 10.87 0.16 12.54
CA ALA A 115 9.77 0.75 11.78
C ALA A 115 10.27 1.44 10.51
N VAL A 116 9.43 1.44 9.47
CA VAL A 116 9.68 2.10 8.20
C VAL A 116 8.45 2.88 7.74
N ARG A 117 8.66 4.10 7.27
CA ARG A 117 7.67 4.92 6.57
C ARG A 117 8.17 5.17 5.15
N LEU A 118 7.38 4.79 4.16
CA LEU A 118 7.74 4.95 2.75
C LEU A 118 6.60 5.53 1.94
N SER A 119 6.91 6.23 0.86
CA SER A 119 5.90 6.69 -0.09
C SER A 119 6.46 6.88 -1.50
N ILE A 120 5.56 6.84 -2.47
CA ILE A 120 5.72 7.37 -3.81
C ILE A 120 4.61 8.37 -4.09
N THR A 121 4.98 9.51 -4.65
CA THR A 121 4.06 10.62 -4.96
C THR A 121 4.16 10.95 -6.44
N GLY A 122 3.03 10.89 -7.14
CA GLY A 122 2.87 11.39 -8.50
C GLY A 122 2.65 12.89 -8.51
N VAL A 123 3.46 13.58 -9.32
CA VAL A 123 3.32 15.01 -9.58
C VAL A 123 2.45 15.21 -10.82
N ILE A 124 1.39 16.01 -10.70
CA ILE A 124 0.47 16.36 -11.79
C ILE A 124 0.25 17.86 -11.77
N ASN A 125 0.43 18.54 -12.91
CA ASN A 125 0.38 20.00 -13.02
C ASN A 125 1.29 20.69 -11.99
N GLY A 126 2.50 20.16 -11.78
CA GLY A 126 3.47 20.67 -10.80
C GLY A 126 3.09 20.50 -9.33
N LYS A 127 2.03 19.75 -8.99
CA LYS A 127 1.57 19.51 -7.61
C LYS A 127 1.72 18.06 -7.19
N ASP A 128 2.01 17.83 -5.92
CA ASP A 128 1.98 16.51 -5.29
C ASP A 128 0.53 16.03 -5.18
N ALA A 129 0.07 15.31 -6.21
CA ALA A 129 -1.35 15.06 -6.43
C ALA A 129 -1.81 13.71 -5.84
N ILE A 130 -1.02 12.65 -6.02
CA ILE A 130 -1.40 11.29 -5.61
C ILE A 130 -0.22 10.67 -4.85
N THR A 131 -0.42 10.36 -3.57
CA THR A 131 0.57 9.70 -2.71
C THR A 131 0.11 8.29 -2.36
N VAL A 132 0.94 7.29 -2.65
CA VAL A 132 0.78 5.91 -2.21
C VAL A 132 1.94 5.54 -1.30
N GLY A 133 1.70 4.85 -0.20
CA GLY A 133 2.78 4.53 0.73
C GLY A 133 2.38 3.65 1.89
N ALA A 134 3.28 3.55 2.88
CA ALA A 134 3.04 2.71 4.02
C ALA A 134 3.74 3.23 5.28
N VAL A 135 3.15 2.93 6.43
CA VAL A 135 3.75 3.02 7.76
C VAL A 135 3.75 1.60 8.34
N ASN A 136 4.91 0.99 8.40
CA ASN A 136 5.07 -0.41 8.79
C ASN A 136 5.96 -0.53 10.01
N ARG A 137 5.55 -1.34 10.98
CA ARG A 137 6.27 -1.54 12.24
C ARG A 137 6.45 -3.02 12.54
N MET A 138 7.46 -3.33 13.34
CA MET A 138 7.71 -4.66 13.90
C MET A 138 7.36 -4.74 15.39
N GLY A 139 6.84 -3.64 15.96
CA GLY A 139 6.31 -3.52 17.30
C GLY A 139 5.46 -2.24 17.39
N ALA A 140 4.32 -2.31 18.07
CA ALA A 140 3.33 -1.23 18.12
C ALA A 140 3.86 0.06 18.77
N ASP A 141 4.89 -0.05 19.60
CA ASP A 141 5.53 1.04 20.33
C ASP A 141 6.71 1.69 19.57
N VAL A 142 7.16 1.11 18.45
CA VAL A 142 8.23 1.68 17.63
C VAL A 142 7.70 2.83 16.78
N ALA A 143 8.38 3.98 16.79
CA ALA A 143 7.94 5.22 16.13
C ALA A 143 6.48 5.61 16.50
N PRO A 144 6.22 5.87 17.80
CA PRO A 144 4.86 6.17 18.29
C PRO A 144 4.34 7.53 17.79
N GLU A 145 5.23 8.41 17.30
CA GLU A 145 4.89 9.70 16.70
C GLU A 145 4.41 9.59 15.26
N TRP A 146 4.61 8.44 14.59
CA TRP A 146 4.06 8.18 13.27
C TRP A 146 2.60 7.75 13.33
N GLU A 147 1.90 7.85 12.21
CA GLU A 147 0.48 7.47 12.10
C GLU A 147 0.26 6.01 12.57
N PHE A 148 -0.79 5.81 13.36
CA PHE A 148 -1.12 4.52 13.97
C PHE A 148 -2.59 4.18 13.71
N ALA A 149 -2.84 2.88 13.57
CA ALA A 149 -4.18 2.32 13.53
C ALA A 149 -4.15 0.93 14.20
N PRO A 150 -5.23 0.54 14.90
CA PRO A 150 -5.32 -0.79 15.49
C PRO A 150 -5.44 -1.86 14.39
N GLY A 151 -4.50 -2.79 14.37
CA GLY A 151 -4.45 -3.85 13.35
C GLY A 151 -3.92 -3.36 12.00
N MET A 152 -4.32 -4.03 10.92
CA MET A 152 -3.96 -3.66 9.56
C MET A 152 -5.07 -2.77 8.96
N VAL A 153 -4.72 -1.52 8.65
CA VAL A 153 -5.64 -0.55 8.08
C VAL A 153 -5.07 0.03 6.79
N TYR A 154 -5.88 0.03 5.74
CA TYR A 154 -5.62 0.82 4.54
C TYR A 154 -6.44 2.10 4.63
N ARG A 155 -5.75 3.24 4.74
CA ARG A 155 -6.36 4.55 4.89
C ARG A 155 -6.26 5.34 3.60
N ILE A 156 -7.40 5.81 3.12
CA ILE A 156 -7.54 6.68 1.96
C ILE A 156 -8.08 8.02 2.43
N THR A 157 -7.36 9.08 2.12
CA THR A 157 -7.77 10.47 2.34
C THR A 157 -7.76 11.20 1.00
N VAL A 158 -8.88 11.82 0.67
CA VAL A 158 -9.04 12.66 -0.52
C VAL A 158 -9.34 14.07 -0.07
N THR A 159 -8.47 15.01 -0.46
CA THR A 159 -8.76 16.44 -0.33
C THR A 159 -9.48 16.89 -1.58
N GLY A 160 -10.62 17.56 -1.44
CA GLY A 160 -11.46 17.91 -2.58
C GLY A 160 -12.83 18.48 -2.19
N ALA A 161 -13.82 18.23 -3.05
CA ALA A 161 -15.22 18.55 -2.81
C ALA A 161 -16.10 17.32 -3.07
N PRO A 162 -16.68 16.69 -2.04
CA PRO A 162 -16.31 16.81 -0.63
C PRO A 162 -14.92 16.22 -0.35
N ASN A 163 -14.39 16.47 0.85
CA ASN A 163 -13.29 15.65 1.37
C ASN A 163 -13.80 14.24 1.66
N LEU A 164 -13.04 13.21 1.29
CA LEU A 164 -13.37 11.81 1.55
C LEU A 164 -12.34 11.20 2.48
N ASN A 165 -12.81 10.37 3.41
CA ASN A 165 -11.95 9.52 4.24
C ASN A 165 -12.52 8.11 4.27
N CYS A 166 -11.66 7.11 4.08
CA CYS A 166 -12.02 5.71 4.13
C CYS A 166 -10.91 4.93 4.83
N ASP A 167 -11.28 4.22 5.89
CA ASP A 167 -10.44 3.21 6.52
C ASP A 167 -11.00 1.83 6.17
N LEU A 168 -10.19 1.01 5.50
CA LEU A 168 -10.48 -0.39 5.26
C LEU A 168 -9.64 -1.24 6.21
N SER A 169 -10.29 -1.97 7.11
CA SER A 169 -9.66 -2.89 8.05
C SER A 169 -10.26 -4.29 7.94
N ALA A 170 -9.43 -5.31 8.12
CA ALA A 170 -9.88 -6.68 8.36
C ALA A 170 -9.60 -7.04 9.82
N ASN A 171 -10.50 -7.80 10.45
CA ASN A 171 -10.46 -8.07 11.89
C ASN A 171 -9.32 -9.02 12.34
N ASP A 172 -8.50 -9.54 11.43
CA ASP A 172 -7.39 -10.45 11.75
C ASP A 172 -6.22 -10.28 10.75
N GLN A 173 -4.99 -10.32 11.27
CA GLN A 173 -3.75 -10.09 10.51
C GLN A 173 -3.48 -11.17 9.45
N ALA A 174 -3.97 -12.39 9.62
CA ALA A 174 -3.83 -13.46 8.63
C ALA A 174 -4.55 -13.14 7.30
N TRP A 175 -5.41 -12.10 7.28
CA TRP A 175 -6.29 -11.80 6.17
C TRP A 175 -5.65 -10.97 5.07
N GLY A 176 -4.52 -10.28 5.31
CA GLY A 176 -3.83 -9.55 4.23
C GLY A 176 -3.52 -10.47 3.05
N TYR A 177 -2.98 -11.65 3.33
CA TYR A 177 -2.72 -12.68 2.33
C TYR A 177 -4.03 -13.23 1.72
N SER A 178 -5.06 -13.49 2.53
CA SER A 178 -6.36 -13.94 2.03
C SER A 178 -7.02 -12.92 1.10
N MET A 179 -6.97 -11.62 1.41
CA MET A 179 -7.50 -10.54 0.60
C MET A 179 -6.77 -10.45 -0.74
N VAL A 180 -5.43 -10.58 -0.74
CA VAL A 180 -4.62 -10.67 -1.96
C VAL A 180 -5.09 -11.84 -2.83
N CYS A 181 -5.21 -13.04 -2.24
CA CYS A 181 -5.65 -14.23 -2.95
C CYS A 181 -7.07 -14.09 -3.51
N MET A 182 -8.03 -13.65 -2.68
CA MET A 182 -9.42 -13.51 -3.09
C MET A 182 -9.61 -12.46 -4.18
N ARG A 183 -8.82 -11.36 -4.15
CA ARG A 183 -8.83 -10.36 -5.21
C ARG A 183 -8.46 -10.95 -6.56
N ALA A 184 -7.45 -11.83 -6.60
CA ALA A 184 -7.04 -12.51 -7.81
C ALA A 184 -8.07 -13.56 -8.25
N LEU A 185 -8.55 -14.41 -7.34
CA LEU A 185 -9.52 -15.47 -7.65
C LEU A 185 -10.84 -14.90 -8.19
N ASN A 186 -11.38 -13.87 -7.55
CA ASN A 186 -12.64 -13.25 -7.96
C ASN A 186 -12.54 -12.51 -9.31
N ALA A 187 -11.32 -12.21 -9.79
CA ALA A 187 -11.10 -11.63 -11.11
C ALA A 187 -11.10 -12.66 -12.25
N ILE A 188 -10.84 -13.95 -11.96
CA ILE A 188 -10.70 -15.01 -12.98
C ILE A 188 -11.86 -15.03 -13.98
N PRO A 189 -13.15 -15.03 -13.56
CA PRO A 189 -14.25 -15.13 -14.51
C PRO A 189 -14.33 -13.96 -15.49
N GLN A 190 -13.90 -12.77 -15.08
CA GLN A 190 -13.88 -11.59 -15.95
C GLN A 190 -12.67 -11.62 -16.89
N VAL A 191 -11.49 -11.96 -16.38
CA VAL A 191 -10.25 -12.07 -17.19
C VAL A 191 -10.43 -13.10 -18.31
N VAL A 192 -11.05 -14.24 -18.02
CA VAL A 192 -11.33 -15.29 -19.03
C VAL A 192 -12.26 -14.80 -20.15
N LYS A 193 -13.17 -13.85 -19.86
CA LYS A 193 -14.14 -13.30 -20.82
C LYS A 193 -13.65 -12.04 -21.54
N ALA A 194 -12.57 -11.43 -21.06
CA ALA A 194 -12.05 -10.18 -21.60
C ALA A 194 -11.41 -10.38 -22.97
N LYS A 195 -11.29 -9.29 -23.73
CA LYS A 195 -10.55 -9.29 -24.99
C LYS A 195 -9.05 -9.51 -24.71
N PRO A 196 -8.30 -10.16 -25.61
CA PRO A 196 -6.85 -10.26 -25.49
C PRO A 196 -6.19 -8.89 -25.37
N GLY A 197 -5.27 -8.73 -24.43
CA GLY A 197 -4.56 -7.49 -24.17
C GLY A 197 -4.03 -7.41 -22.73
N LEU A 198 -3.27 -6.35 -22.44
CA LEU A 198 -2.92 -6.00 -21.06
C LEU A 198 -4.11 -5.29 -20.43
N LEU A 199 -4.66 -5.87 -19.36
CA LEU A 199 -5.78 -5.31 -18.62
C LEU A 199 -5.32 -4.71 -17.29
N THR A 200 -5.97 -3.63 -16.90
CA THR A 200 -5.83 -2.97 -15.62
C THR A 200 -7.05 -3.27 -14.73
N ALA A 201 -7.03 -2.75 -13.49
CA ALA A 201 -8.20 -2.85 -12.63
C ALA A 201 -9.37 -1.99 -13.14
N LEU A 202 -9.13 -1.00 -14.01
CA LEU A 202 -10.16 -0.16 -14.62
C LEU A 202 -10.94 -0.89 -15.73
N ASP A 203 -10.32 -1.91 -16.35
CA ASP A 203 -10.95 -2.72 -17.40
C ASP A 203 -11.88 -3.82 -16.86
N LEU A 204 -11.81 -4.05 -15.54
CA LEU A 204 -12.62 -5.05 -14.85
C LEU A 204 -13.79 -4.35 -14.13
N TYR A 205 -15.02 -4.79 -14.39
CA TYR A 205 -16.18 -4.38 -13.60
C TYR A 205 -16.04 -4.87 -12.16
N THR A 206 -16.88 -4.38 -11.26
CA THR A 206 -16.93 -4.79 -9.84
C THR A 206 -16.82 -6.32 -9.69
N THR A 207 -15.67 -6.79 -9.21
CA THR A 207 -15.45 -8.20 -8.88
C THR A 207 -15.96 -8.47 -7.48
N THR A 208 -16.99 -9.31 -7.36
CA THR A 208 -17.55 -9.73 -6.06
C THR A 208 -17.14 -11.16 -5.73
N THR A 209 -17.30 -11.55 -4.46
CA THR A 209 -17.14 -12.95 -4.04
C THR A 209 -18.11 -13.86 -4.81
N THR A 210 -17.66 -15.06 -5.18
CA THR A 210 -18.50 -16.12 -5.74
C THR A 210 -19.23 -16.92 -4.68
N GLU A 211 -18.80 -16.83 -3.42
CA GLU A 211 -19.46 -17.43 -2.26
C GLU A 211 -20.13 -16.33 -1.46
N ALA A 212 -21.45 -16.24 -1.56
CA ALA A 212 -22.28 -15.26 -0.85
C ALA A 212 -23.43 -15.98 -0.15
N PHE A 213 -23.63 -15.69 1.13
CA PHE A 213 -24.75 -16.17 1.97
C PHE A 213 -24.83 -17.69 2.24
N GLY A 214 -23.77 -18.45 1.96
CA GLY A 214 -23.71 -19.90 2.20
C GLY A 214 -24.11 -20.69 0.96
#